data_AF-A0A382EES8-F1
#
_entry.id   AF-A0A382EES8-F1
#
_cell.length_a   1.000
_cell.length_b   1.000
_cell.length_c   1.000
_cell.angle_alpha   90.00
_cell.angle_beta   90.00
_cell.angle_gamma   90.00
#
_symmetry.space_group_name_H-M   'P 1'
#
loop_
_entity.id
_entity.type
_entity.pdbx_description
1 polymer ?
#
loop_
_entity_poly.entity_id
_entity_poly.type
_entity_poly.pdbx_seq_one_letter_code
_entity_poly.pdbx_strand_id
1 'polypeptide(L)'
;LSAPDGLLIEDCLIKELVVGTPSSYDQVFDASNLVILPGLINCHHHFYQTLTRALPIAADLKLFPWLQSLYPIWANLTHDAIKASSELAIAELLLSGCTTVSDHHYVFSDQLTDSIDIQIQAAKKLGIRAVLCRGSMSLGESSGGLPPDSIIQTEDQILQDSERLLNQYHDQAEQGAMVQIALAPCSPFSVTPSL
;
A
#
# COMPACT_ATOMS: atom_id res chain seq x y z
N LEU A 1 -16.06 -23.44 6.47
CA LEU A 1 -15.21 -24.14 5.47
C LEU A 1 -14.20 -24.94 6.27
N SER A 2 -14.15 -26.26 6.12
CA SER A 2 -13.21 -27.13 6.84
C SER A 2 -12.38 -27.91 5.83
N ALA A 3 -11.07 -27.95 6.04
CA ALA A 3 -10.12 -28.68 5.20
C ALA A 3 -9.19 -29.50 6.11
N PRO A 4 -9.74 -30.52 6.81
CA PRO A 4 -9.03 -31.24 7.87
C PRO A 4 -7.76 -31.95 7.39
N ASP A 5 -7.71 -32.29 6.10
CA ASP A 5 -6.61 -33.05 5.50
C ASP A 5 -5.74 -32.20 4.54
N GLY A 6 -5.94 -30.87 4.51
CA GLY A 6 -5.09 -29.92 3.78
C GLY A 6 -5.77 -29.12 2.67
N LEU A 7 -4.99 -28.38 1.90
CA LEU A 7 -5.43 -27.58 0.75
C LEU A 7 -4.69 -28.04 -0.51
N LEU A 8 -5.41 -28.20 -1.62
CA LEU A 8 -4.79 -28.34 -2.94
C LEU A 8 -4.80 -26.98 -3.64
N ILE A 9 -3.62 -26.54 -4.05
CA ILE A 9 -3.41 -25.27 -4.74
C ILE A 9 -2.92 -25.58 -6.16
N GLU A 10 -3.57 -24.97 -7.14
CA GLU A 10 -3.16 -25.01 -8.54
C GLU A 10 -2.95 -23.57 -8.99
N ASP A 11 -1.77 -23.28 -9.54
CA ASP A 11 -1.26 -21.94 -9.81
C ASP A 11 -1.36 -21.00 -8.58
N CYS A 12 -2.36 -20.12 -8.55
CA CYS A 12 -2.60 -19.14 -7.49
C CYS A 12 -3.98 -19.31 -6.82
N LEU A 13 -4.65 -20.44 -7.05
CA LEU A 13 -6.03 -20.68 -6.60
C LEU A 13 -6.11 -21.92 -5.72
N ILE A 14 -6.93 -21.83 -4.67
CA ILE A 14 -7.32 -23.00 -3.89
C ILE A 14 -8.31 -23.81 -4.73
N LYS A 15 -7.85 -24.94 -5.26
CA LYS A 15 -8.66 -25.86 -6.06
C LYS A 15 -9.53 -26.72 -5.15
N GLU A 16 -8.98 -27.21 -4.03
CA GLU A 16 -9.65 -28.19 -3.17
C GLU A 16 -9.44 -27.91 -1.69
N LEU A 17 -10.51 -28.04 -0.92
CA LEU A 17 -10.46 -28.21 0.53
C LEU A 17 -10.45 -29.72 0.81
N VAL A 18 -9.29 -30.26 1.15
CA VAL A 18 -9.07 -31.72 1.14
C VAL A 18 -9.75 -32.37 2.35
N VAL A 19 -10.49 -33.43 2.07
CA VAL A 19 -11.05 -34.37 3.06
C VAL A 19 -10.68 -35.79 2.59
N GLY A 20 -9.77 -36.45 3.30
CA GLY A 20 -9.15 -37.70 2.92
C GLY A 20 -7.97 -37.52 1.97
N THR A 21 -7.99 -38.19 0.83
CA THR A 21 -6.90 -38.14 -0.16
C THR A 21 -7.17 -37.03 -1.18
N PRO A 22 -6.22 -36.11 -1.43
CA PRO A 22 -6.38 -35.08 -2.46
C PRO A 22 -6.42 -35.70 -3.86
N SER A 23 -6.90 -34.92 -4.83
CA SER A 23 -6.60 -35.18 -6.25
C SER A 23 -5.08 -35.10 -6.54
N SER A 24 -4.67 -35.40 -7.77
CA SER A 24 -3.24 -35.45 -8.14
C SER A 24 -2.49 -34.17 -7.78
N TYR A 25 -1.28 -34.29 -7.24
CA TYR A 25 -0.41 -33.18 -6.87
C TYR A 25 1.03 -33.44 -7.29
N ASP A 26 1.78 -32.37 -7.58
CA ASP A 26 3.19 -32.46 -7.96
C ASP A 26 4.14 -32.34 -6.76
N GLN A 27 3.74 -31.60 -5.73
CA GLN A 27 4.54 -31.30 -4.54
C GLN A 27 3.68 -31.30 -3.28
N VAL A 28 4.31 -31.56 -2.13
CA VAL A 28 3.65 -31.52 -0.82
C VAL A 28 4.46 -30.67 0.15
N PHE A 29 3.74 -29.88 0.94
CA PHE A 29 4.29 -29.16 2.09
C PHE A 29 3.62 -29.69 3.36
N ASP A 30 4.40 -30.30 4.25
CA ASP A 30 3.88 -30.86 5.51
C ASP A 30 3.61 -29.75 6.52
N ALA A 31 2.33 -29.41 6.68
CA ALA A 31 1.84 -28.43 7.64
C ALA A 31 1.20 -29.08 8.88
N SER A 32 1.45 -30.37 9.15
CA SER A 32 0.80 -31.12 10.25
C SER A 32 1.00 -30.51 11.65
N ASN A 33 2.08 -29.74 11.85
CA ASN A 33 2.38 -29.04 13.10
C ASN A 33 2.13 -27.53 13.02
N LEU A 34 1.43 -27.06 11.99
CA LEU A 34 1.15 -25.64 11.75
C LEU A 34 -0.36 -25.39 11.74
N VAL A 35 -0.72 -24.12 11.93
CA VAL A 35 -2.08 -23.64 11.68
C VAL A 35 -2.08 -22.88 10.36
N ILE A 36 -2.91 -23.33 9.42
CA ILE A 36 -3.11 -22.64 8.15
C ILE A 36 -4.29 -21.68 8.29
N LEU A 37 -4.07 -20.41 7.95
CA LEU A 37 -5.11 -19.38 7.91
C LEU A 37 -5.18 -18.81 6.49
N PRO A 38 -6.32 -18.22 6.10
CA PRO A 38 -6.31 -17.24 5.01
C PRO A 38 -5.27 -16.16 5.32
N GLY A 39 -4.53 -15.74 4.29
CA GLY A 39 -3.55 -14.67 4.46
C GLY A 39 -4.22 -13.39 4.97
N LEU A 40 -3.56 -12.70 5.89
CA LEU A 40 -4.11 -11.50 6.49
C LEU A 40 -4.20 -10.38 5.46
N ILE A 41 -5.24 -9.56 5.58
CA ILE A 41 -5.47 -8.40 4.71
C ILE A 41 -5.32 -7.15 5.56
N ASN A 42 -4.30 -6.34 5.28
CA ASN A 42 -4.17 -5.03 5.87
C ASN A 42 -4.86 -3.98 4.98
N CYS A 43 -6.01 -3.49 5.43
CA CYS A 43 -6.83 -2.58 4.64
C CYS A 43 -6.34 -1.12 4.61
N HIS A 44 -5.27 -0.77 5.33
CA HIS A 44 -4.72 0.59 5.33
C HIS A 44 -3.26 0.64 5.80
N HIS A 45 -2.41 1.36 5.08
CA HIS A 45 -1.02 1.58 5.44
C HIS A 45 -0.48 2.90 4.86
N HIS A 46 0.69 3.33 5.35
CA HIS A 46 1.52 4.39 4.77
C HIS A 46 3.00 3.95 4.74
N PHE A 47 3.47 3.30 3.67
CA PHE A 47 4.80 2.67 3.60
C PHE A 47 5.94 3.64 3.90
N TYR A 48 5.89 4.86 3.36
CA TYR A 48 6.96 5.85 3.55
C TYR A 48 7.15 6.23 5.03
N GLN A 49 6.11 6.12 5.86
CA GLN A 49 6.18 6.44 7.29
C GLN A 49 6.98 5.41 8.10
N THR A 50 7.25 4.23 7.53
CA THR A 50 8.12 3.21 8.14
C THR A 50 9.51 3.76 8.43
N LEU A 51 10.01 4.71 7.61
CA LEU A 51 11.32 5.36 7.82
C LEU A 51 11.34 6.39 8.96
N THR A 52 10.18 6.81 9.44
CA THR A 52 10.03 7.85 10.47
C THR A 52 9.45 7.32 11.78
N ARG A 53 9.61 6.01 12.05
CA ARG A 53 9.19 5.39 13.31
C ARG A 53 9.99 5.95 14.50
N ALA A 54 9.29 6.19 15.60
CA ALA A 54 9.87 6.59 16.89
C ALA A 54 10.73 7.87 16.88
N LEU A 55 10.45 8.82 15.97
CA LEU A 55 11.11 10.12 15.98
C LEU A 55 10.70 10.94 17.22
N PRO A 56 11.64 11.42 18.05
CA PRO A 56 11.31 12.16 19.27
C PRO A 56 10.49 13.43 19.02
N ILE A 57 10.70 14.12 17.90
CA ILE A 57 9.96 15.34 17.53
C ILE A 57 8.46 15.08 17.31
N ALA A 58 8.08 13.83 17.01
CA ALA A 58 6.71 13.41 16.76
C ALA A 58 6.13 12.55 17.89
N ALA A 59 6.90 12.28 18.94
CA ALA A 59 6.43 11.49 20.09
C ALA A 59 5.43 12.29 20.93
N ASP A 60 4.42 11.60 21.48
CA ASP A 60 3.42 12.15 22.40
C ASP A 60 2.64 13.37 21.87
N LEU A 61 2.61 13.56 20.56
CA LEU A 61 1.85 14.63 19.91
C LEU A 61 0.43 14.21 19.55
N LYS A 62 -0.49 15.17 19.57
CA LYS A 62 -1.81 15.02 18.93
C LYS A 62 -1.64 15.03 17.40
N LEU A 63 -2.67 14.56 16.68
CA LEU A 63 -2.64 14.38 15.22
C LEU A 63 -2.12 15.60 14.43
N PHE A 64 -2.66 16.81 14.65
CA PHE A 64 -2.24 17.98 13.85
C PHE A 64 -0.79 18.41 14.14
N PRO A 65 -0.36 18.57 15.40
CA PRO A 65 1.07 18.78 15.71
C PRO A 65 1.96 17.66 15.18
N TRP A 66 1.51 16.41 15.22
CA TRP A 66 2.24 15.26 14.67
C TRP A 66 2.46 15.41 13.16
N LEU A 67 1.40 15.71 12.39
CA LEU A 67 1.49 15.98 10.95
C LEU A 67 2.44 17.15 10.65
N GLN A 68 2.27 18.28 11.33
CA GLN A 68 3.11 19.47 11.14
C GLN A 68 4.58 19.19 11.44
N SER A 69 4.88 18.34 12.43
CA SER A 69 6.26 17.97 12.77
C SER A 69 6.94 17.08 11.71
N LEU A 70 6.15 16.28 10.97
CA LEU A 70 6.66 15.28 10.04
C LEU A 70 6.62 15.73 8.58
N TYR A 71 5.72 16.65 8.19
CA TYR A 71 5.69 17.17 6.82
C TYR A 71 7.04 17.72 6.32
N PRO A 72 7.82 18.49 7.11
CA PRO A 72 9.14 18.94 6.66
C PRO A 72 10.10 17.79 6.38
N ILE A 73 9.96 16.66 7.07
CA ILE A 73 10.77 15.46 6.84
C ILE A 73 10.29 14.76 5.56
N TRP A 74 8.98 14.56 5.43
CA TRP A 74 8.40 13.86 4.28
C TRP A 74 8.48 14.64 2.97
N ALA A 75 8.54 15.98 3.02
CA ALA A 75 8.80 16.82 1.86
C ALA A 75 10.17 16.53 1.20
N ASN A 76 11.10 15.95 1.96
CA ASN A 76 12.45 15.60 1.51
C ASN A 76 12.59 14.11 1.15
N LEU A 77 11.49 13.36 1.01
CA LEU A 77 11.55 11.99 0.52
C LEU A 77 12.17 11.95 -0.89
N THR A 78 12.97 10.91 -1.12
CA THR A 78 13.64 10.64 -2.39
C THR A 78 13.14 9.32 -2.97
N HIS A 79 13.44 9.05 -4.25
CA HIS A 79 13.15 7.76 -4.88
C HIS A 79 13.70 6.57 -4.08
N ASP A 80 14.93 6.69 -3.59
CA ASP A 80 15.57 5.66 -2.77
C ASP A 80 14.85 5.45 -1.43
N ALA A 81 14.37 6.53 -0.81
CA ALA A 81 13.59 6.45 0.41
C ALA A 81 12.26 5.72 0.18
N ILE A 82 11.53 6.05 -0.91
CA ILE A 82 10.28 5.36 -1.24
C ILE A 82 10.52 3.88 -1.51
N LYS A 83 11.53 3.56 -2.31
CA LYS A 83 11.91 2.17 -2.59
C LYS A 83 12.22 1.41 -1.30
N ALA A 84 13.12 1.93 -0.47
CA ALA A 84 13.53 1.28 0.77
C ALA A 84 12.36 1.11 1.75
N SER A 85 11.54 2.16 1.92
CA SER A 85 10.38 2.12 2.81
C SER A 85 9.33 1.10 2.39
N SER A 86 9.12 0.97 1.07
CA SER A 86 8.12 0.07 0.50
C SER A 86 8.60 -1.38 0.58
N GLU A 87 9.86 -1.65 0.20
CA GLU A 87 10.45 -2.98 0.35
C GLU A 87 10.46 -3.43 1.83
N LEU A 88 10.80 -2.53 2.76
CA LEU A 88 10.81 -2.82 4.19
C LEU A 88 9.39 -3.10 4.71
N ALA A 89 8.42 -2.24 4.42
CA ALA A 89 7.04 -2.42 4.89
C ALA A 89 6.43 -3.72 4.36
N ILE A 90 6.63 -4.02 3.06
CA ILE A 90 6.13 -5.24 2.44
C ILE A 90 6.80 -6.48 3.06
N ALA A 91 8.11 -6.45 3.31
CA ALA A 91 8.80 -7.57 3.96
C ALA A 91 8.26 -7.83 5.38
N GLU A 92 8.04 -6.79 6.18
CA GLU A 92 7.44 -6.94 7.52
C GLU A 92 6.03 -7.52 7.45
N LEU A 93 5.22 -7.11 6.47
CA LEU A 93 3.87 -7.62 6.26
C LEU A 93 3.89 -9.11 5.87
N LEU A 94 4.71 -9.51 4.90
CA LEU A 94 4.82 -10.91 4.48
C LEU A 94 5.31 -11.80 5.62
N LEU A 95 6.33 -11.36 6.37
CA LEU A 95 6.87 -12.09 7.52
C LEU A 95 5.87 -12.26 8.68
N SER A 96 4.83 -11.42 8.74
CA SER A 96 3.76 -11.49 9.73
C SER A 96 2.48 -12.16 9.22
N GLY A 97 2.51 -12.75 8.02
CA GLY A 97 1.37 -13.47 7.43
C GLY A 97 0.35 -12.58 6.70
N CYS A 98 0.65 -11.29 6.52
CA CYS A 98 -0.14 -10.41 5.67
C CYS A 98 0.21 -10.64 4.20
N THR A 99 -0.79 -11.01 3.40
CA THR A 99 -0.63 -11.33 1.98
C THR A 99 -1.24 -10.27 1.07
N THR A 100 -2.10 -9.39 1.61
CA THR A 100 -2.73 -8.29 0.87
C THR A 100 -2.66 -7.00 1.67
N VAL A 101 -2.28 -5.90 1.02
CA VAL A 101 -2.20 -4.58 1.67
C VAL A 101 -2.79 -3.48 0.80
N SER A 102 -3.48 -2.53 1.43
CA SER A 102 -3.80 -1.23 0.85
C SER A 102 -2.82 -0.20 1.39
N ASP A 103 -2.02 0.43 0.52
CA ASP A 103 -1.10 1.51 0.92
C ASP A 103 -1.60 2.86 0.37
N HIS A 104 -1.65 3.85 1.24
CA HIS A 104 -2.13 5.18 0.91
C HIS A 104 -0.98 6.19 0.85
N HIS A 105 -0.49 6.46 -0.36
CA HIS A 105 0.57 7.42 -0.59
C HIS A 105 -0.01 8.78 -0.96
N TYR A 106 0.12 9.80 -0.10
CA TYR A 106 -0.50 11.11 -0.30
C TYR A 106 0.47 12.30 -0.31
N VAL A 107 1.78 12.07 -0.15
CA VAL A 107 2.80 13.13 -0.14
C VAL A 107 3.56 13.09 -1.46
N PHE A 108 3.38 14.11 -2.29
CA PHE A 108 4.08 14.26 -3.56
C PHE A 108 4.79 15.60 -3.58
N SER A 109 6.04 15.62 -4.05
CA SER A 109 6.81 16.86 -4.20
C SER A 109 7.35 16.97 -5.62
N ASP A 110 7.87 18.14 -6.01
CA ASP A 110 8.42 18.37 -7.35
C ASP A 110 9.55 17.40 -7.72
N GLN A 111 10.27 16.87 -6.72
CA GLN A 111 11.34 15.90 -6.92
C GLN A 111 10.86 14.44 -6.88
N LEU A 112 9.60 14.18 -6.54
CA LEU A 112 9.08 12.85 -6.28
C LEU A 112 7.60 12.76 -6.66
N THR A 113 7.34 12.68 -7.96
CA THR A 113 5.99 12.61 -8.53
C THR A 113 5.54 11.18 -8.85
N ASP A 114 6.46 10.22 -8.85
CA ASP A 114 6.30 8.84 -9.30
C ASP A 114 6.41 7.81 -8.15
N SER A 115 6.15 8.24 -6.90
CA SER A 115 6.20 7.36 -5.71
C SER A 115 5.43 6.06 -5.88
N ILE A 116 4.25 6.11 -6.50
CA ILE A 116 3.38 4.95 -6.66
C ILE A 116 3.99 3.97 -7.68
N ASP A 117 4.59 4.46 -8.76
CA ASP A 117 5.32 3.62 -9.71
C ASP A 117 6.42 2.81 -8.98
N ILE A 118 7.16 3.44 -8.07
CA ILE A 118 8.20 2.79 -7.25
C ILE A 118 7.58 1.74 -6.31
N GLN A 119 6.46 2.07 -5.66
CA GLN A 119 5.71 1.13 -4.80
C GLN A 119 5.22 -0.10 -5.58
N ILE A 120 4.74 0.09 -6.81
CA ILE A 120 4.33 -0.98 -7.71
C ILE A 120 5.51 -1.90 -8.02
N GLN A 121 6.69 -1.34 -8.32
CA GLN A 121 7.88 -2.16 -8.56
C GLN A 121 8.27 -2.98 -7.32
N ALA A 122 8.20 -2.38 -6.13
CA ALA A 122 8.47 -3.09 -4.88
C ALA A 122 7.45 -4.22 -4.62
N ALA A 123 6.17 -3.96 -4.84
CA ALA A 123 5.10 -4.95 -4.69
C ALA A 123 5.28 -6.14 -5.65
N LYS A 124 5.56 -5.86 -6.94
CA LYS A 124 5.85 -6.89 -7.95
C LYS A 124 7.11 -7.70 -7.61
N LYS A 125 8.17 -7.03 -7.16
CA LYS A 125 9.44 -7.66 -6.80
C LYS A 125 9.29 -8.64 -5.62
N LEU A 126 8.51 -8.26 -4.61
CA LEU A 126 8.34 -9.06 -3.39
C LEU A 126 7.14 -10.01 -3.44
N GLY A 127 6.25 -9.85 -4.42
CA GLY A 127 5.13 -10.77 -4.64
C GLY A 127 3.96 -10.59 -3.68
N ILE A 128 3.78 -9.42 -3.07
CA ILE A 128 2.59 -9.12 -2.25
C ILE A 128 1.42 -8.68 -3.13
N ARG A 129 0.18 -9.02 -2.74
CA ARG A 129 -1.01 -8.43 -3.36
C ARG A 129 -1.22 -7.02 -2.81
N ALA A 130 -1.39 -6.03 -3.68
CA ALA A 130 -1.46 -4.63 -3.26
C ALA A 130 -2.60 -3.86 -3.93
N VAL A 131 -3.30 -3.05 -3.13
CA VAL A 131 -4.09 -1.92 -3.62
C VAL A 131 -3.31 -0.66 -3.31
N LEU A 132 -2.80 0.02 -4.33
CA LEU A 132 -2.02 1.24 -4.14
C LEU A 132 -2.92 2.44 -4.38
N CYS A 133 -3.20 3.14 -3.29
CA CYS A 133 -4.12 4.26 -3.25
C CYS A 133 -3.37 5.54 -3.61
N ARG A 134 -3.73 6.10 -4.78
CA ARG A 134 -3.32 7.41 -5.25
C ARG A 134 -3.90 8.47 -4.33
N GLY A 135 -3.11 8.84 -3.34
CA GLY A 135 -3.46 9.87 -2.37
C GLY A 135 -3.32 11.28 -2.93
N SER A 136 -3.93 12.25 -2.25
CA SER A 136 -3.79 13.64 -2.67
C SER A 136 -4.01 14.63 -1.53
N MET A 137 -3.35 15.79 -1.68
CA MET A 137 -3.59 17.02 -0.94
C MET A 137 -3.53 18.17 -1.95
N SER A 138 -4.54 19.04 -1.96
CA SER A 138 -4.60 20.21 -2.85
C SER A 138 -4.79 21.53 -2.12
N LEU A 139 -5.06 21.50 -0.81
CA LEU A 139 -5.22 22.68 0.03
C LEU A 139 -4.00 22.87 0.94
N GLY A 140 -3.10 23.78 0.58
CA GLY A 140 -1.88 24.08 1.34
C GLY A 140 -2.01 25.27 2.30
N GLU A 141 -0.97 25.51 3.09
CA GLU A 141 -0.88 26.57 4.11
C GLU A 141 -1.21 27.97 3.53
N SER A 142 -0.78 28.30 2.30
CA SER A 142 -1.08 29.62 1.71
C SER A 142 -2.57 29.89 1.52
N SER A 143 -3.36 28.82 1.50
CA SER A 143 -4.80 28.83 1.25
C SER A 143 -5.61 28.35 2.46
N GLY A 144 -4.99 28.31 3.65
CA GLY A 144 -5.64 27.92 4.91
C GLY A 144 -5.68 26.40 5.17
N GLY A 145 -4.95 25.61 4.39
CA GLY A 145 -4.72 24.20 4.62
C GLY A 145 -3.67 23.91 5.70
N LEU A 146 -3.54 22.63 6.03
CA LEU A 146 -2.52 22.12 6.97
C LEU A 146 -1.16 21.77 6.31
N PRO A 147 -1.11 21.12 5.13
CA PRO A 147 0.16 20.69 4.55
C PRO A 147 0.93 21.89 3.96
N PRO A 148 2.28 21.87 3.99
CA PRO A 148 3.10 22.83 3.27
C PRO A 148 2.78 22.85 1.77
N ASP A 149 2.85 24.03 1.15
CA ASP A 149 2.56 24.18 -0.28
C ASP A 149 3.51 23.36 -1.18
N SER A 150 4.68 22.97 -0.66
CA SER A 150 5.67 22.15 -1.38
C SER A 150 5.30 20.68 -1.55
N ILE A 151 4.23 20.22 -0.89
CA ILE A 151 3.78 18.82 -0.93
C ILE A 151 2.31 18.66 -1.33
N ILE A 152 1.71 19.73 -1.87
CA ILE A 152 0.38 19.68 -2.49
C ILE A 152 0.52 19.64 -4.01
N GLN A 153 -0.56 19.26 -4.67
CA GLN A 153 -0.67 19.26 -6.13
C GLN A 153 -1.96 19.96 -6.54
N THR A 154 -1.98 20.50 -7.76
CA THR A 154 -3.24 20.98 -8.34
C THR A 154 -4.19 19.82 -8.60
N GLU A 155 -5.50 20.09 -8.59
CA GLU A 155 -6.52 19.09 -8.88
C GLU A 155 -6.31 18.43 -10.27
N ASP A 156 -5.93 19.23 -11.28
CA ASP A 156 -5.61 18.72 -12.61
C ASP A 156 -4.42 17.74 -12.60
N GLN A 157 -3.36 18.05 -11.86
CA GLN A 157 -2.21 17.15 -11.71
C GLN A 157 -2.64 15.83 -11.05
N ILE A 158 -3.49 15.93 -10.03
CA ILE A 158 -4.00 14.77 -9.28
C ILE A 158 -4.83 13.85 -10.20
N LEU A 159 -5.76 14.43 -10.97
CA LEU A 159 -6.64 13.68 -11.86
C LEU A 159 -5.88 13.06 -13.02
N GLN A 160 -4.97 13.80 -13.66
CA GLN A 160 -4.15 13.31 -14.77
C GLN A 160 -3.28 12.12 -14.34
N ASP A 161 -2.63 12.22 -13.19
CA ASP A 161 -1.79 11.15 -12.66
C ASP A 161 -2.62 9.93 -12.19
N SER A 162 -3.80 10.17 -11.62
CA SER A 162 -4.77 9.12 -11.28
C SER A 162 -5.18 8.32 -12.52
N GLU A 163 -5.54 9.00 -13.61
CA GLU A 163 -5.88 8.38 -14.88
C GLU A 163 -4.69 7.60 -15.48
N ARG A 164 -3.48 8.20 -15.44
CA ARG A 164 -2.24 7.54 -15.88
C ARG A 164 -2.01 6.23 -15.14
N LEU A 165 -2.09 6.25 -13.80
CA LEU A 165 -1.84 5.07 -12.97
C LEU A 165 -2.88 3.98 -13.20
N LEU A 166 -4.16 4.35 -13.29
CA LEU A 166 -5.24 3.42 -13.63
C LEU A 166 -4.99 2.73 -14.97
N ASN A 167 -4.71 3.51 -16.02
CA ASN A 167 -4.50 2.97 -17.36
C ASN A 167 -3.24 2.11 -17.49
N GLN A 168 -2.19 2.40 -16.72
CA GLN A 168 -0.91 1.73 -16.84
C GLN A 168 -0.78 0.49 -15.94
N TYR A 169 -1.42 0.50 -14.76
CA TYR A 169 -1.11 -0.46 -13.71
C TYR A 169 -2.28 -1.16 -13.05
N HIS A 170 -3.52 -0.70 -13.24
CA HIS A 170 -4.66 -1.35 -12.61
C HIS A 170 -4.90 -2.73 -13.24
N ASP A 171 -4.60 -3.79 -12.48
CA ASP A 171 -4.89 -5.16 -12.90
C ASP A 171 -6.40 -5.42 -12.85
N GLN A 172 -6.98 -5.70 -14.02
CA GLN A 172 -8.41 -5.92 -14.23
C GLN A 172 -8.78 -7.41 -14.23
N ALA A 173 -7.85 -8.33 -13.94
CA ALA A 173 -8.14 -9.75 -13.92
C ALA A 173 -9.27 -10.07 -12.91
N GLU A 174 -10.29 -10.80 -13.36
CA GLU A 174 -11.43 -11.19 -12.51
C GLU A 174 -10.99 -12.06 -11.32
N GLN A 175 -9.91 -12.83 -11.49
CA GLN A 175 -9.30 -13.64 -10.45
C GLN A 175 -7.78 -13.46 -10.49
N GLY A 176 -7.18 -13.42 -9.30
CA GLY A 176 -5.72 -13.39 -9.17
C GLY A 176 -5.07 -12.01 -9.27
N ALA A 177 -5.81 -10.93 -9.55
CA ALA A 177 -5.27 -9.57 -9.73
C ALA A 177 -4.30 -9.13 -8.62
N MET A 178 -3.03 -8.91 -8.95
CA MET A 178 -1.97 -8.73 -7.93
C MET A 178 -1.75 -7.27 -7.52
N VAL A 179 -1.91 -6.32 -8.44
CA VAL A 179 -1.71 -4.89 -8.16
C VAL A 179 -2.86 -4.10 -8.73
N GLN A 180 -3.60 -3.39 -7.88
CA GLN A 180 -4.72 -2.54 -8.28
C GLN A 180 -4.48 -1.10 -7.82
N ILE A 181 -5.02 -0.16 -8.58
CA ILE A 181 -4.98 1.27 -8.25
C ILE A 181 -6.34 1.69 -7.71
N ALA A 182 -6.33 2.46 -6.63
CA ALA A 182 -7.51 3.13 -6.07
C ALA A 182 -7.25 4.64 -5.93
N LEU A 183 -8.31 5.45 -5.95
CA LEU A 183 -8.23 6.90 -5.77
C LEU A 183 -8.63 7.25 -4.34
N ALA A 184 -7.79 8.00 -3.62
CA ALA A 184 -7.96 8.18 -2.19
C ALA A 184 -7.56 9.60 -1.74
N PRO A 185 -8.39 10.64 -1.88
CA PRO A 185 -8.08 11.94 -1.30
C PRO A 185 -7.79 11.81 0.20
N CYS A 186 -6.73 12.48 0.69
CA CYS A 186 -6.18 12.21 2.03
C CYS A 186 -7.22 12.40 3.16
N SER A 187 -8.07 13.42 3.04
CA SER A 187 -9.17 13.72 3.95
C SER A 187 -10.06 14.81 3.32
N PRO A 188 -11.32 14.95 3.76
CA PRO A 188 -12.20 16.03 3.27
C PRO A 188 -11.70 17.45 3.61
N PHE A 189 -10.68 17.60 4.47
CA PHE A 189 -10.12 18.90 4.85
C PHE A 189 -8.80 19.21 4.11
N SER A 190 -8.26 18.26 3.35
CA SER A 190 -7.02 18.41 2.59
C SER A 190 -7.24 18.53 1.08
N VAL A 191 -8.50 18.45 0.64
CA VAL A 191 -8.93 18.61 -0.75
C VAL A 191 -10.15 19.52 -0.83
N THR A 192 -10.41 20.08 -2.00
CA THR A 192 -11.63 20.84 -2.28
C THR A 192 -12.80 19.87 -2.57
N PRO A 193 -14.06 20.32 -2.46
CA PRO A 193 -15.22 19.48 -2.81
C PRO A 193 -15.34 19.09 -4.29
N SER A 194 -14.53 19.69 -5.18
CA SER A 194 -14.51 19.38 -6.62
C SER A 194 -13.66 18.16 -6.99
N LEU A 195 -12.82 17.69 -6.05
CA LEU A 195 -11.93 16.53 -6.20
C LEU A 195 -12.50 15.30 -5.50
#